data_AF-A0A379PPT1-F1
#
_entry.id   AF-A0A379PPT1-F1
#
_cell.length_a   1.000
_cell.length_b   1.000
_cell.length_c   1.000
_cell.angle_alpha   90.00
_cell.angle_beta   90.00
_cell.angle_gamma   90.00
#
_symmetry.space_group_name_H-M   'P 1'
#
loop_
_entity.id
_entity.type
_entity.pdbx_description
1 polymer ?
#
loop_
_entity_poly.entity_id
_entity_poly.type
_entity_poly.pdbx_seq_one_letter_code
_entity_poly.pdbx_strand_id
1 'polypeptide(L)'
;MKKFAKLFEFEDIGQVLVMAVAGDDNPELQFHFQPNNLGVCIVKTSFKGEDEDAQWDAVDKAFEMVDEERAYSMIKPEFDRMGDIFQGLAQ
;
A
#
# COMPACT_ATOMS: atom_id res chain seq x y z
N MET A 1 10.26 18.59 8.38
CA MET A 1 8.94 18.02 8.02
C MET A 1 9.07 16.50 8.02
N LYS A 2 8.18 15.75 8.67
CA LYS A 2 8.15 14.28 8.59
C LYS A 2 7.77 13.87 7.16
N LYS A 3 8.36 12.79 6.64
CA LYS A 3 7.95 12.21 5.35
C LYS A 3 6.63 11.49 5.56
N PHE A 4 5.66 11.71 4.67
CA PHE A 4 4.36 11.03 4.70
C PHE A 4 4.16 10.05 3.53
N ALA A 5 5.07 10.07 2.54
CA ALA A 5 5.03 9.22 1.37
C ALA A 5 6.41 8.66 1.00
N LYS A 6 6.42 7.44 0.46
CA LYS A 6 7.56 6.77 -0.17
C LYS A 6 7.14 6.28 -1.56
N LEU A 7 8.01 6.42 -2.54
CA LEU A 7 7.77 5.99 -3.91
C LEU A 7 8.87 5.01 -4.31
N PHE A 8 8.48 3.83 -4.77
CA PHE A 8 9.36 2.78 -5.23
C PHE A 8 9.01 2.41 -6.67
N GLU A 9 10.01 2.01 -7.44
CA GLU A 9 9.85 1.57 -8.83
C GLU A 9 10.49 0.20 -9.01
N PHE A 10 9.74 -0.71 -9.61
CA PHE A 10 10.13 -2.09 -9.85
C PHE A 10 9.97 -2.42 -11.33
N GLU A 11 10.87 -3.22 -11.88
CA GLU A 11 10.87 -3.55 -13.32
C GLU A 11 9.63 -4.35 -13.75
N ASP A 12 9.06 -5.17 -12.87
CA ASP A 12 8.00 -6.14 -13.18
C ASP A 12 6.60 -5.70 -12.75
N ILE A 13 6.47 -4.96 -11.64
CA ILE A 13 5.19 -4.46 -11.11
C ILE A 13 5.01 -2.93 -11.24
N GLY A 14 6.02 -2.23 -11.77
CA GLY A 14 5.98 -0.79 -11.96
C GLY A 14 6.11 -0.01 -10.66
N GLN A 15 5.35 1.08 -10.55
CA GLN A 15 5.48 2.02 -9.43
C GLN A 15 4.56 1.65 -8.25
N VAL A 16 5.11 1.73 -7.04
CA VAL A 16 4.37 1.57 -5.79
C VAL A 16 4.52 2.84 -4.94
N LEU A 17 3.40 3.50 -4.67
CA LEU A 17 3.33 4.64 -3.74
C LEU A 17 2.83 4.16 -2.38
N VAL A 18 3.60 4.42 -1.33
CA VAL A 18 3.25 4.11 0.05
C VAL A 18 2.97 5.42 0.78
N MET A 19 1.83 5.54 1.44
CA MET A 19 1.41 6.79 2.06
C MET A 19 0.69 6.56 3.39
N ALA A 20 1.05 7.36 4.39
CA ALA A 20 0.31 7.48 5.63
C ALA A 20 -0.82 8.52 5.45
N VAL A 21 -2.06 8.13 5.71
CA VAL A 21 -3.24 8.98 5.49
C VAL A 21 -4.20 8.90 6.66
N ALA A 22 -4.99 9.96 6.84
CA ALA A 22 -6.20 9.88 7.66
C ALA A 22 -7.21 9.00 6.91
N GLY A 23 -7.54 7.83 7.48
CA GLY A 23 -8.60 6.97 6.94
C GLY A 23 -9.98 7.41 7.45
N ASP A 24 -11.02 6.68 7.05
CA ASP A 24 -12.41 7.01 7.41
C ASP A 24 -12.68 6.85 8.92
N ASP A 25 -12.18 5.76 9.51
CA ASP A 25 -12.39 5.41 10.92
C ASP A 25 -11.13 5.50 11.78
N ASN A 26 -9.97 5.16 11.20
CA ASN A 26 -8.66 5.18 11.87
C ASN A 26 -7.60 5.51 10.80
N PRO A 27 -6.41 6.02 11.17
CA PRO A 27 -5.38 6.30 10.19
C PRO A 27 -4.89 5.01 9.51
N GLU A 28 -4.48 5.17 8.26
CA GLU A 28 -4.16 4.06 7.38
C GLU A 28 -2.76 4.20 6.78
N LEU A 29 -2.12 3.06 6.56
CA LEU A 29 -0.99 2.95 5.64
C LEU A 29 -1.52 2.35 4.33
N GLN A 30 -1.43 3.14 3.25
CA GLN A 30 -1.91 2.76 1.94
C GLN A 30 -0.75 2.46 0.99
N PHE A 31 -0.89 1.39 0.21
CA PHE A 31 -0.02 1.03 -0.90
C PHE A 31 -0.82 1.14 -2.19
N HIS A 32 -0.45 2.08 -3.05
CA HIS A 32 -1.03 2.31 -4.35
C HIS A 32 -0.16 1.67 -5.42
N PHE A 33 -0.78 0.92 -6.33
CA PHE A 33 -0.10 0.25 -7.43
C PHE A 33 -1.08 0.07 -8.58
N GLN A 34 -0.58 -0.12 -9.80
CA GLN A 34 -1.43 -0.28 -10.98
C GLN A 34 -1.18 -1.65 -11.64
N PRO A 35 -2.04 -2.65 -11.38
CA PRO A 35 -2.00 -3.92 -12.08
C PRO A 35 -2.43 -3.77 -13.55
N ASN A 36 -1.99 -4.73 -14.37
CA ASN A 36 -2.32 -4.74 -15.80
C ASN A 36 -3.84 -4.75 -16.03
N ASN A 37 -4.30 -3.94 -16.98
CA ASN A 37 -5.71 -3.81 -17.37
C ASN A 37 -6.65 -3.28 -16.27
N LEU A 38 -6.10 -2.67 -15.22
CA LEU A 38 -6.84 -2.02 -14.15
C LEU A 38 -6.38 -0.57 -13.95
N GLY A 39 -7.21 0.22 -13.28
CA GLY A 39 -6.79 1.50 -12.73
C GLY A 39 -5.89 1.31 -11.50
N VAL A 40 -5.45 2.42 -10.90
CA VAL A 40 -4.69 2.38 -9.65
C VAL A 40 -5.53 1.72 -8.55
N CYS A 41 -5.00 0.65 -8.00
CA CYS A 41 -5.55 -0.12 -6.89
C CYS A 41 -4.88 0.30 -5.59
N ILE A 42 -5.56 0.05 -4.46
CA ILE A 42 -5.09 0.42 -3.12
C ILE A 42 -5.19 -0.80 -2.21
N VAL A 43 -4.08 -1.16 -1.58
CA VAL A 43 -4.07 -2.02 -0.40
C VAL A 43 -3.92 -1.14 0.83
N LYS A 44 -4.88 -1.22 1.75
CA LYS A 44 -4.93 -0.37 2.94
C LYS A 44 -4.84 -1.18 4.23
N THR A 45 -4.00 -0.74 5.15
CA THR A 45 -3.93 -1.26 6.52
C THR A 45 -4.40 -0.17 7.47
N SER A 46 -5.48 -0.44 8.21
CA SER A 46 -6.03 0.48 9.21
C SER A 46 -5.49 0.16 10.60
N PHE A 47 -5.01 1.17 11.32
CA PHE A 47 -4.35 1.00 12.62
C PHE A 47 -5.26 1.45 13.75
N LYS A 48 -5.67 0.50 14.59
CA LYS A 48 -6.47 0.77 15.79
C LYS A 48 -5.56 0.95 17.01
N GLY A 49 -6.02 1.75 17.96
CA GLY A 49 -5.29 2.08 19.19
C GLY A 49 -6.25 2.56 20.27
N GLU A 50 -5.73 2.77 21.47
CA GLU A 50 -6.51 3.25 22.62
C GLU A 50 -6.98 4.70 22.43
N ASP A 51 -6.19 5.50 21.72
CA ASP A 51 -6.47 6.87 21.31
C ASP A 51 -5.87 7.18 19.92
N GLU A 52 -6.12 8.37 19.41
CA GLU A 52 -5.65 8.82 18.09
C GLU A 52 -4.11 8.91 18.00
N ASP A 53 -3.44 9.35 19.06
CA ASP A 53 -1.98 9.47 19.08
C ASP A 53 -1.32 8.10 18.97
N ALA A 54 -1.81 7.09 19.70
CA ALA A 54 -1.35 5.72 19.61
C ALA A 54 -1.58 5.10 18.22
N GLN A 55 -2.68 5.48 17.55
CA GLN A 55 -2.96 5.03 16.18
C GLN A 55 -1.94 5.61 15.18
N TRP A 56 -1.67 6.92 15.25
CA TRP A 56 -0.68 7.57 14.40
C TRP A 56 0.74 7.11 14.68
N ASP A 57 1.11 6.86 15.94
CA ASP A 57 2.41 6.28 16.30
C ASP A 57 2.61 4.89 15.67
N ALA A 58 1.53 4.10 15.56
CA ALA A 58 1.58 2.79 14.91
C ALA A 58 1.75 2.93 13.39
N VAL A 59 1.07 3.88 12.76
CA VAL A 59 1.23 4.20 11.33
C VAL A 59 2.64 4.69 11.04
N ASP A 60 3.18 5.61 11.85
CA ASP A 60 4.54 6.14 11.68
C ASP A 60 5.59 5.03 11.76
N LYS A 61 5.49 4.14 12.77
CA LYS A 61 6.38 2.97 12.90
C LYS A 61 6.27 2.04 11.69
N ALA A 62 5.04 1.74 11.26
CA ALA A 62 4.83 0.88 10.10
C ALA A 62 5.40 1.51 8.83
N PHE A 63 5.14 2.80 8.61
CA PHE A 63 5.65 3.57 7.48
C PHE A 63 7.17 3.58 7.47
N GLU A 64 7.84 3.83 8.60
CA GLU A 64 9.30 3.81 8.72
C GLU A 64 9.90 2.47 8.28
N MET A 65 9.27 1.36 8.67
CA MET A 65 9.69 0.00 8.32
C MET A 65 9.49 -0.38 6.86
N VAL A 66 8.71 0.38 6.07
CA VAL A 66 8.55 0.09 4.64
C VAL A 66 9.78 0.56 3.86
N ASP A 67 10.66 -0.36 3.53
CA ASP A 67 11.69 -0.19 2.51
C ASP A 67 11.23 -0.78 1.18
N GLU A 68 12.13 -0.79 0.19
CA GLU A 68 11.88 -1.30 -1.16
C GLU A 68 11.49 -2.78 -1.15
N GLU A 69 12.22 -3.62 -0.40
CA GLU A 69 11.94 -5.06 -0.28
C GLU A 69 10.57 -5.32 0.36
N ARG A 70 10.24 -4.57 1.42
CA ARG A 70 8.95 -4.70 2.10
C ARG A 70 7.80 -4.19 1.23
N ALA A 71 7.99 -3.09 0.49
CA ALA A 71 6.99 -2.61 -0.45
C ALA A 71 6.71 -3.64 -1.55
N TYR A 72 7.77 -4.23 -2.12
CA TYR A 72 7.66 -5.26 -3.14
C TYR A 72 6.92 -6.50 -2.64
N SER A 73 7.35 -7.06 -1.51
CA SER A 73 6.77 -8.29 -0.95
C SER A 73 5.31 -8.13 -0.52
N MET A 74 4.88 -6.93 -0.14
CA MET A 74 3.48 -6.62 0.18
C MET A 74 2.60 -6.54 -1.07
N ILE A 75 3.12 -6.04 -2.19
CA ILE A 75 2.31 -5.74 -3.38
C ILE A 75 2.37 -6.83 -4.44
N LYS A 76 3.50 -7.51 -4.61
CA LYS A 76 3.66 -8.55 -5.63
C LYS A 76 2.55 -9.62 -5.59
N PRO A 77 2.15 -10.17 -4.43
CA PRO A 77 1.08 -11.16 -4.38
C PRO A 77 -0.29 -10.60 -4.81
N GLU A 78 -0.59 -9.36 -4.43
CA GLU A 78 -1.87 -8.71 -4.80
C GLU A 78 -1.89 -8.32 -6.28
N PHE A 79 -0.75 -7.88 -6.83
CA PHE A 79 -0.57 -7.63 -8.25
C PHE A 79 -0.83 -8.89 -9.08
N ASP A 80 -0.21 -10.01 -8.71
CA ASP A 80 -0.38 -11.29 -9.40
C ASP A 80 -1.83 -11.78 -9.32
N ARG A 81 -2.41 -11.76 -8.11
CA ARG A 81 -3.80 -12.16 -7.88
C ARG A 81 -4.78 -11.37 -8.74
N MET A 82 -4.58 -10.05 -8.86
CA MET A 82 -5.43 -9.21 -9.71
C MET A 82 -5.19 -9.49 -11.19
N GLY A 83 -3.95 -9.69 -11.63
CA GLY A 83 -3.63 -10.08 -13.01
C GLY A 83 -4.36 -11.35 -13.45
N ASP A 84 -4.34 -12.39 -12.62
CA ASP A 84 -4.95 -13.68 -12.91
C ASP A 84 -6.49 -13.61 -13.00
N ILE A 85 -7.13 -12.88 -12.08
CA ILE A 85 -8.59 -12.73 -12.06
C ILE A 85 -9.11 -12.08 -13.35
N PHE A 86 -8.43 -11.03 -13.85
CA PHE A 86 -8.92 -10.27 -14.99
C PHE A 86 -8.48 -10.81 -16.36
N GLN A 87 -7.41 -11.62 -16.43
CA GLN A 87 -7.15 -12.43 -17.63
C GLN A 87 -8.20 -13.52 -17.83
N GLY A 88 -8.73 -14.10 -16.75
CA GLY A 88 -9.79 -15.11 -16.82
C GLY A 88 -11.17 -14.57 -17.20
N LEU A 89 -11.42 -13.26 -17.05
CA LEU A 89 -12.69 -12.60 -17.40
C LEU A 89 -12.73 -12.04 -18.83
N ALA A 90 -11.61 -12.07 -19.55
CA ALA A 90 -11.49 -11.61 -20.94
C ALA A 90 -11.66 -12.74 -21.98
N GLN A 91 -12.01 -13.96 -21.54
CA GLN A 91 -12.38 -15.11 -22.39
C GLN A 91 -13.90 -15.29 -22.48
#